data_AF-A0A126Q286-F1
#
_entry.id   AF-A0A126Q286-F1
#
_cell.length_a   1.000
_cell.length_b   1.000
_cell.length_c   1.000
_cell.angle_alpha   90.00
_cell.angle_beta   90.00
_cell.angle_gamma   90.00
#
_symmetry.space_group_name_H-M   'P 1'
#
loop_
_entity.id
_entity.type
_entity.pdbx_description
1 polymer ?
#
loop_
_entity_poly.entity_id
_entity_poly.type
_entity_poly.pdbx_seq_one_letter_code
_entity_poly.pdbx_strand_id
1 'polypeptide(L)'
;MGRIKHIKKAYVALLAMAMSCLSFSAFAEQKQTLGEWDVHYMVVSTPFLTPEVAASYGIVRSKFNALVNISVLDKVSGEAQRADVTGTAKNLLGNSRKLTFKKVEEGDAIYYLAVLPFRDQETFRFEIDVQKGSSKQTLKFQQKMYVDE
;
A
#
# COMPACT_ATOMS: atom_id res chain seq x y z
N MET A 1 49.76 5.12 -30.65
CA MET A 1 48.30 5.40 -30.64
C MET A 1 47.42 4.33 -29.94
N GLY A 2 47.91 3.11 -29.63
CA GLY A 2 47.06 2.01 -29.11
C GLY A 2 46.75 2.01 -27.60
N ARG A 3 47.71 2.40 -26.75
CA ARG A 3 47.60 2.30 -25.27
C ARG A 3 46.47 3.14 -24.65
N ILE A 4 46.21 4.34 -25.20
CA ILE A 4 45.18 5.26 -24.69
C ILE A 4 43.76 4.73 -24.96
N LYS A 5 43.54 3.98 -26.05
CA LYS A 5 42.24 3.36 -26.36
C LYS A 5 41.89 2.22 -25.40
N HIS A 6 42.88 1.46 -24.92
CA HIS A 6 42.65 0.37 -23.96
C HIS A 6 42.33 0.90 -22.55
N ILE A 7 42.96 2.00 -22.14
CA ILE A 7 42.70 2.65 -20.84
C ILE A 7 41.26 3.19 -20.79
N LYS A 8 40.79 3.84 -21.87
CA LYS A 8 39.39 4.32 -21.95
C LYS A 8 38.36 3.18 -21.89
N LYS A 9 38.64 2.04 -22.53
CA LYS A 9 37.77 0.85 -22.45
C LYS A 9 37.71 0.25 -21.05
N ALA A 10 38.83 0.24 -20.32
CA ALA A 10 38.89 -0.22 -18.94
C ALA A 10 38.06 0.68 -18.00
N TYR A 11 38.11 2.01 -18.19
CA TYR A 11 37.26 2.93 -17.43
C TYR A 11 35.76 2.75 -17.72
N VAL A 12 35.39 2.55 -18.99
CA VAL A 12 33.99 2.30 -19.36
C VAL A 12 33.48 0.97 -18.78
N ALA A 13 34.31 -0.08 -18.79
CA ALA A 13 33.97 -1.36 -18.19
C ALA A 13 33.83 -1.27 -16.66
N LEU A 14 34.72 -0.52 -15.99
CA LEU A 14 34.65 -0.27 -14.55
C LEU A 14 33.40 0.52 -14.17
N LEU A 15 33.04 1.54 -14.95
CA LEU A 15 31.85 2.36 -14.74
C LEU A 15 30.57 1.54 -14.94
N ALA A 16 30.53 0.67 -15.95
CA ALA A 16 29.41 -0.24 -16.21
C ALA A 16 29.24 -1.27 -15.07
N MET A 17 30.34 -1.82 -14.54
CA MET A 17 30.31 -2.77 -13.43
C MET A 17 29.93 -2.11 -12.10
N ALA A 18 30.26 -0.82 -11.90
CA ALA A 18 29.81 -0.05 -10.74
C ALA A 18 28.30 0.28 -10.80
N MET A 19 27.75 0.51 -11.99
CA MET A 19 26.31 0.80 -12.17
C MET A 19 25.43 -0.44 -11.96
N SER A 20 25.90 -1.65 -12.29
CA SER A 20 25.14 -2.89 -12.04
C SER A 20 25.05 -3.29 -10.56
N CYS A 21 25.86 -2.70 -9.69
CA CYS A 21 25.77 -2.90 -8.23
C CYS A 21 24.72 -2.02 -7.54
N LEU A 22 24.03 -1.14 -8.28
CA LEU A 22 23.02 -0.21 -7.74
C LEU A 22 21.58 -0.70 -7.89
N SER A 23 21.35 -1.94 -8.33
CA SER A 23 20.04 -2.57 -8.33
C SER A 23 19.61 -2.93 -6.90
N PHE A 24 19.32 -1.93 -6.09
CA PHE A 24 18.59 -2.14 -4.84
C PHE A 24 17.21 -2.69 -5.19
N SER A 25 16.88 -3.86 -4.62
CA SER A 25 15.50 -4.35 -4.63
C SER A 25 14.61 -3.27 -4.03
N ALA A 26 13.77 -2.67 -4.87
CA ALA A 26 12.77 -1.72 -4.41
C ALA A 26 11.74 -2.50 -3.58
N PHE A 27 11.81 -2.40 -2.25
CA PHE A 27 10.76 -2.87 -1.35
C PHE A 27 9.57 -1.89 -1.44
N ALA A 28 8.84 -1.95 -2.55
CA ALA A 28 7.63 -1.17 -2.79
C ALA A 28 6.34 -1.95 -2.47
N GLU A 29 6.46 -3.21 -2.05
CA GLU A 29 5.31 -4.00 -1.64
C GLU A 29 4.92 -3.67 -0.19
N GLN A 30 3.75 -3.09 -0.03
CA GLN A 30 3.24 -2.67 1.27
C GLN A 30 2.38 -3.78 1.88
N LYS A 31 3.04 -4.74 2.55
CA LYS A 31 2.39 -5.85 3.27
C LYS A 31 3.04 -6.13 4.62
N GLN A 32 2.31 -6.77 5.52
CA GLN A 32 2.85 -7.35 6.76
C GLN A 32 2.34 -8.78 6.93
N THR A 33 3.24 -9.71 7.24
CA THR A 33 2.88 -11.08 7.62
C THR A 33 2.46 -11.10 9.09
N LEU A 34 1.21 -11.45 9.36
CA LEU A 34 0.60 -11.49 10.68
C LEU A 34 -0.01 -12.87 10.93
N GLY A 35 0.67 -13.68 11.76
CA GLY A 35 0.25 -15.05 12.04
C GLY A 35 0.24 -15.92 10.79
N GLU A 36 -0.96 -16.23 10.30
CA GLU A 36 -1.21 -17.09 9.13
C GLU A 36 -1.44 -16.29 7.85
N TRP A 37 -1.48 -14.95 7.94
CA TRP A 37 -1.84 -14.09 6.82
C TRP A 37 -0.71 -13.21 6.34
N ASP A 38 -0.66 -12.98 5.04
CA ASP A 38 -0.06 -11.79 4.45
C ASP A 38 -1.15 -10.74 4.28
N VAL A 39 -1.04 -9.63 5.03
CA VAL A 39 -1.99 -8.52 4.96
C VAL A 39 -1.38 -7.40 4.13
N HIS A 40 -1.88 -7.23 2.91
CA HIS A 40 -1.48 -6.13 2.04
C HIS A 40 -2.37 -4.92 2.32
N TYR A 41 -1.76 -3.74 2.24
CA TYR A 41 -2.46 -2.50 2.53
C TYR A 41 -1.97 -1.39 1.62
N MET A 42 -2.90 -0.53 1.22
CA MET A 42 -2.62 0.64 0.42
C MET A 42 -3.52 1.78 0.86
N VAL A 43 -2.96 3.00 0.89
CA VAL A 43 -3.75 4.22 1.06
C VAL A 43 -3.41 5.15 -0.09
N VAL A 44 -4.40 5.46 -0.93
CA VAL A 44 -4.22 6.23 -2.17
C VAL A 44 -5.23 7.37 -2.25
N SER A 45 -4.82 8.53 -2.76
CA SER A 45 -5.74 9.65 -3.00
C SER A 45 -6.81 9.26 -4.04
N THR A 46 -8.08 9.53 -3.76
CA THR A 46 -9.18 9.13 -4.65
C THR A 46 -9.17 9.76 -6.06
N PRO A 47 -8.56 10.93 -6.33
CA PRO A 47 -8.39 11.43 -7.69
C PRO A 47 -7.56 10.51 -8.60
N PHE A 48 -6.66 9.70 -8.05
CA PHE A 48 -5.88 8.72 -8.82
C PHE A 48 -6.71 7.55 -9.32
N LEU A 49 -7.91 7.33 -8.77
CA LEU A 49 -8.83 6.34 -9.31
C LEU A 49 -9.35 6.83 -10.67
N THR A 50 -9.43 5.92 -11.63
CA THR A 50 -10.14 6.20 -12.88
C THR A 50 -11.62 6.47 -12.57
N PRO A 51 -12.33 7.27 -13.40
CA PRO A 51 -13.75 7.51 -13.21
C PRO A 51 -14.58 6.23 -13.11
N GLU A 52 -14.23 5.22 -13.91
CA GLU A 52 -14.89 3.92 -13.95
C GLU A 52 -14.72 3.14 -12.63
N VAL A 53 -13.49 3.03 -12.12
CA VAL A 53 -13.21 2.36 -10.84
C VAL A 53 -13.92 3.06 -9.68
N ALA A 54 -13.86 4.39 -9.66
CA ALA A 54 -14.55 5.18 -8.66
C ALA A 54 -16.07 4.95 -8.71
N ALA A 55 -16.67 4.94 -9.89
CA ALA A 55 -18.10 4.67 -10.08
C ALA A 55 -18.48 3.24 -9.66
N SER A 56 -17.69 2.23 -10.06
CA SER A 56 -17.93 0.82 -9.73
C SER A 56 -18.07 0.59 -8.22
N TYR A 57 -17.23 1.27 -7.42
CA TYR A 57 -17.25 1.12 -5.98
C TYR A 57 -18.03 2.21 -5.23
N GLY A 58 -18.63 3.17 -5.94
CA GLY A 58 -19.36 4.29 -5.35
C GLY A 58 -18.47 5.27 -4.57
N ILE A 59 -17.21 5.41 -4.99
CA ILE A 59 -16.22 6.29 -4.36
C ILE A 59 -16.29 7.67 -5.01
N VAL A 60 -16.52 8.70 -4.20
CA VAL A 60 -16.44 10.09 -4.65
C VAL A 60 -14.98 10.50 -4.80
N ARG A 61 -14.58 10.83 -6.03
CA ARG A 61 -13.26 11.39 -6.33
C ARG A 61 -13.15 12.81 -5.77
N SER A 62 -12.29 13.00 -4.78
CA SER A 62 -12.05 14.28 -4.12
C SER A 62 -10.60 14.36 -3.67
N LYS A 63 -9.96 15.51 -3.86
CA LYS A 63 -8.59 15.75 -3.39
C LYS A 63 -8.42 15.69 -1.87
N PHE A 64 -9.53 15.64 -1.13
CA PHE A 64 -9.57 15.50 0.33
C PHE A 64 -9.98 14.10 0.81
N ASN A 65 -10.10 13.13 -0.09
CA ASN A 65 -10.46 11.76 0.24
C ASN A 65 -9.37 10.80 -0.23
N ALA A 66 -9.03 9.85 0.64
CA ALA A 66 -8.19 8.71 0.32
C ALA A 66 -9.00 7.41 0.40
N LEU A 67 -8.65 6.46 -0.46
CA LEU A 67 -9.09 5.08 -0.41
C LEU A 67 -8.07 4.28 0.39
N VAL A 68 -8.53 3.64 1.47
CA VAL A 68 -7.79 2.60 2.19
C VAL A 68 -8.25 1.26 1.63
N ASN A 69 -7.31 0.49 1.08
CA ASN A 69 -7.53 -0.87 0.60
C ASN A 69 -6.75 -1.85 1.47
N ILE A 70 -7.43 -2.89 1.95
CA ILE A 70 -6.83 -4.01 2.68
C ILE A 70 -7.18 -5.29 1.92
N SER A 71 -6.19 -6.18 1.74
CA SER A 71 -6.43 -7.55 1.31
C SER A 71 -5.70 -8.52 2.24
N VAL A 72 -6.33 -9.65 2.53
CA VAL A 72 -5.84 -10.66 3.46
C VAL A 72 -5.64 -11.93 2.67
N LEU A 73 -4.40 -12.38 2.57
CA LEU A 73 -4.03 -13.62 1.86
C LEU A 73 -3.53 -14.65 2.84
N ASP A 74 -3.75 -15.94 2.56
CA ASP A 74 -3.01 -16.99 3.26
C ASP A 74 -1.52 -16.87 2.92
N LYS A 75 -0.65 -16.89 3.93
CA LYS A 75 0.78 -16.65 3.71
C LYS A 75 1.49 -17.77 2.92
N VAL A 76 0.90 -18.96 2.84
CA VAL A 76 1.49 -20.13 2.19
C VAL A 76 0.91 -20.32 0.80
N SER A 77 -0.41 -20.38 0.67
CA SER A 77 -1.07 -20.58 -0.63
C SER A 77 -1.18 -19.29 -1.45
N GLY A 78 -1.15 -18.13 -0.81
CA GLY A 78 -1.39 -16.84 -1.46
C GLY A 78 -2.87 -16.58 -1.78
N GLU A 79 -3.77 -17.48 -1.39
CA GLU A 79 -5.20 -17.37 -1.69
C GLU A 79 -5.89 -16.32 -0.81
N ALA A 80 -6.83 -15.58 -1.40
CA ALA A 80 -7.59 -14.57 -0.69
C ALA A 80 -8.46 -15.17 0.42
N GLN A 81 -8.41 -14.53 1.60
CA GLN A 81 -9.10 -14.97 2.79
C GLN A 81 -10.31 -14.08 3.09
N ARG A 82 -11.48 -14.70 3.25
CA ARG A 82 -12.64 -14.05 3.87
C ARG A 82 -12.36 -13.87 5.36
N ALA A 83 -12.35 -12.63 5.81
CA ALA A 83 -12.09 -12.22 7.19
C ALA A 83 -12.95 -11.00 7.53
N ASP A 84 -13.17 -10.78 8.82
CA ASP A 84 -13.75 -9.55 9.34
C ASP A 84 -12.65 -8.50 9.46
N VAL A 85 -12.78 -7.40 8.73
CA VAL A 85 -11.81 -6.30 8.71
C VAL A 85 -12.44 -5.04 9.28
N THR A 86 -11.86 -4.53 10.36
CA THR A 86 -12.26 -3.27 11.00
C THR A 86 -11.03 -2.43 11.25
N GLY A 87 -11.18 -1.13 11.49
CA GLY A 87 -10.03 -0.34 11.88
C GLY A 87 -10.32 1.11 12.20
N THR A 88 -9.25 1.79 12.61
CA THR A 88 -9.26 3.23 12.86
C THR A 88 -8.03 3.90 12.27
N ALA A 89 -8.18 5.18 11.93
CA ALA A 89 -7.10 6.07 11.56
C ALA A 89 -7.06 7.22 12.56
N LYS A 90 -5.98 7.32 13.33
CA LYS A 90 -5.78 8.37 14.33
C LYS A 90 -4.73 9.36 13.85
N ASN A 91 -5.08 10.63 13.74
CA ASN A 91 -4.12 11.66 13.38
C ASN A 91 -3.22 12.03 14.57
N LEU A 92 -2.15 12.80 14.32
CA LEU A 92 -1.19 13.19 15.36
C LEU A 92 -1.78 14.11 16.44
N LEU A 93 -2.90 14.79 16.14
CA LEU A 93 -3.65 15.61 17.12
C LEU A 93 -4.53 14.76 18.05
N GLY A 94 -4.60 13.44 17.81
CA GLY A 94 -5.36 12.51 18.61
C GLY A 94 -6.79 12.25 18.11
N ASN A 95 -7.22 12.91 17.03
CA ASN A 95 -8.54 12.68 16.44
C ASN A 95 -8.56 11.30 15.76
N SER A 96 -9.42 10.42 16.25
CA SER A 96 -9.60 9.08 15.71
C SER A 96 -10.81 9.03 14.78
N ARG A 97 -10.64 8.42 13.60
CA ARG A 97 -11.69 8.16 12.62
C ARG A 97 -11.88 6.66 12.48
N LYS A 98 -13.11 6.19 12.63
CA LYS A 98 -13.46 4.80 12.34
C LYS A 98 -13.46 4.59 10.83
N LEU A 99 -12.79 3.54 10.36
CA LEU A 99 -12.81 3.12 8.96
C LEU A 99 -14.00 2.20 8.73
N THR A 100 -14.88 2.58 7.81
CA THR A 100 -16.06 1.79 7.45
C THR A 100 -15.73 1.00 6.18
N PHE A 101 -15.27 -0.24 6.37
CA PHE A 101 -14.87 -1.10 5.26
C PHE A 101 -16.07 -1.72 4.56
N LYS A 102 -16.07 -1.64 3.23
CA LYS A 102 -16.95 -2.40 2.33
C LYS A 102 -16.12 -3.52 1.71
N LYS A 103 -16.60 -4.76 1.83
CA LYS A 103 -16.00 -5.91 1.14
C LYS A 103 -16.40 -5.93 -0.33
N VAL A 104 -15.43 -6.14 -1.20
CA VAL A 104 -15.58 -6.29 -2.66
C VAL A 104 -14.93 -7.59 -3.07
N GLU A 105 -15.58 -8.35 -3.94
CA GLU A 105 -15.12 -9.65 -4.43
C GLU A 105 -15.12 -9.60 -5.97
N GLU A 106 -13.96 -9.86 -6.58
CA GLU A 106 -13.76 -9.84 -8.03
C GLU A 106 -12.96 -11.08 -8.44
N GLY A 107 -13.64 -12.06 -9.04
CA GLY A 107 -13.05 -13.38 -9.26
C GLY A 107 -12.59 -13.98 -7.92
N ASP A 108 -11.30 -14.30 -7.83
CA ASP A 108 -10.68 -14.86 -6.62
C ASP A 108 -10.10 -13.80 -5.68
N ALA A 109 -10.19 -12.51 -6.03
CA ALA A 109 -9.68 -11.42 -5.22
C ALA A 109 -10.74 -10.89 -4.23
N ILE A 110 -10.30 -10.56 -3.01
CA ILE A 110 -11.14 -9.96 -1.97
C ILE A 110 -10.47 -8.69 -1.44
N TYR A 111 -11.18 -7.57 -1.52
CA TYR A 111 -10.75 -6.27 -1.03
C TYR A 111 -11.67 -5.74 0.06
N TYR A 112 -11.09 -5.05 1.04
CA TYR A 112 -11.83 -4.28 2.03
C TYR A 112 -11.48 -2.81 1.83
N LEU A 113 -12.47 -2.06 1.34
CA LEU A 113 -12.31 -0.67 0.91
C LEU A 113 -12.97 0.28 1.91
N ALA A 114 -12.23 1.28 2.39
CA ALA A 114 -12.78 2.36 3.22
C ALA A 114 -12.34 3.72 2.68
N VAL A 115 -13.23 4.71 2.72
CA VAL A 115 -12.90 6.10 2.41
C VAL A 115 -12.48 6.82 3.69
N LEU A 116 -11.33 7.47 3.64
CA LEU A 116 -10.79 8.31 4.71
C LEU A 116 -10.69 9.75 4.20
N PRO A 117 -11.52 10.68 4.71
CA PRO A 117 -11.28 12.10 4.52
C PRO A 117 -9.92 12.47 5.13
N PHE A 118 -9.23 13.46 4.58
CA PHE A 118 -7.96 13.96 5.12
C PHE A 118 -7.73 15.44 4.76
N ARG A 119 -6.79 16.08 5.47
CA ARG A 119 -6.27 17.42 5.15
C ARG A 119 -4.85 17.32 4.62
N ASP A 120 -4.41 18.34 3.90
CA ASP A 120 -3.03 18.38 3.42
C ASP A 120 -2.02 18.21 4.56
N GLN A 121 -1.01 17.38 4.29
CA GLN A 121 0.05 17.01 5.23
C GLN A 121 -0.43 16.37 6.54
N GLU A 122 -1.64 15.83 6.58
CA GLU A 122 -2.16 15.09 7.73
C GLU A 122 -1.52 13.70 7.80
N THR A 123 -0.90 13.38 8.93
CA THR A 123 -0.33 12.05 9.20
C THR A 123 -1.28 11.23 10.05
N PHE A 124 -1.58 10.02 9.59
CA PHE A 124 -2.42 9.05 10.28
C PHE A 124 -1.63 7.84 10.73
N ARG A 125 -1.91 7.39 11.95
CA ARG A 125 -1.58 6.05 12.44
C ARG A 125 -2.81 5.16 12.27
N PHE A 126 -2.64 4.09 11.52
CA PHE A 126 -3.68 3.13 11.22
C PHE A 126 -3.55 1.93 12.15
N GLU A 127 -4.68 1.47 12.67
CA GLU A 127 -4.79 0.18 13.34
C GLU A 127 -5.96 -0.57 12.69
N ILE A 128 -5.63 -1.65 11.99
CA ILE A 128 -6.59 -2.48 11.26
C ILE A 128 -6.62 -3.86 11.90
N ASP A 129 -7.76 -4.21 12.48
CA ASP A 129 -8.02 -5.53 13.02
C ASP A 129 -8.54 -6.45 11.92
N VAL A 130 -7.88 -7.60 11.75
CA VAL A 130 -8.27 -8.69 10.87
C VAL A 130 -8.63 -9.90 11.73
N GLN A 131 -9.82 -10.46 11.53
CA GLN A 131 -10.31 -11.59 12.31
C GLN A 131 -10.95 -12.68 11.43
N LYS A 132 -10.67 -13.95 11.73
CA LYS A 132 -11.34 -15.11 11.12
C LYS A 132 -11.48 -16.19 12.19
N GLY A 133 -12.71 -16.46 12.62
CA GLY A 133 -12.95 -17.35 13.77
C GLY A 133 -12.27 -16.82 15.04
N SER A 134 -11.41 -17.64 15.65
CA SER A 134 -10.63 -17.29 16.85
C SER A 134 -9.32 -16.55 16.53
N SER A 135 -8.84 -16.60 15.29
CA SER A 135 -7.60 -15.92 14.89
C SER A 135 -7.88 -14.43 14.72
N LYS A 136 -7.15 -13.59 15.47
CA LYS A 136 -7.20 -12.14 15.38
C LYS A 136 -5.79 -11.57 15.29
N GLN A 137 -5.58 -10.66 14.36
CA GLN A 137 -4.32 -9.95 14.15
C GLN A 137 -4.59 -8.46 13.94
N THR A 138 -3.62 -7.62 14.29
CA THR A 138 -3.73 -6.17 14.10
C THR A 138 -2.58 -5.67 13.26
N LEU A 139 -2.90 -5.18 12.06
CA LEU A 139 -1.98 -4.44 11.20
C LEU A 139 -1.83 -3.00 11.73
N LYS A 140 -0.60 -2.54 11.90
CA LYS A 140 -0.30 -1.15 12.27
C LYS A 140 0.67 -0.52 11.28
N PHE A 141 0.35 0.67 10.82
CA PHE A 141 1.21 1.45 9.94
C PHE A 141 0.91 2.94 10.07
N GLN A 142 1.78 3.78 9.51
CA GLN A 142 1.60 5.23 9.48
C GLN A 142 1.75 5.74 8.05
N GLN A 143 0.92 6.70 7.65
CA GLN A 143 1.05 7.36 6.36
C GLN A 143 0.78 8.86 6.48
N LYS A 144 1.63 9.67 5.84
CA LYS A 144 1.41 11.10 5.63
C LYS A 144 0.67 11.29 4.33
N MET A 145 -0.40 12.08 4.38
CA MET A 145 -1.28 12.35 3.25
C MET A 145 -0.95 13.71 2.64
N TYR A 146 -1.11 13.84 1.33
CA TYR A 146 -0.89 15.07 0.59
C TYR A 146 -2.10 15.35 -0.29
N VAL A 147 -2.53 16.60 -0.31
CA VAL A 147 -3.55 17.06 -1.26
C VAL A 147 -2.81 17.44 -2.53
N ASP A 148 -3.09 16.74 -3.63
CA ASP A 148 -2.55 17.13 -4.93
C ASP A 148 -3.18 18.47 -5.37
N GLU A 149 -2.34 19.37 -5.89
CA GLU A 149 -2.74 20.70 -6.38
C GLU A 149 -3.58 20.66 -7.66
#